data_AF-A0A9X8C230-F1
#
_entry.id   AF-A0A9X8C230-F1
#
_cell.length_a   1.000
_cell.length_b   1.000
_cell.length_c   1.000
_cell.angle_alpha   90.00
_cell.angle_beta   90.00
_cell.angle_gamma   90.00
#
_symmetry.space_group_name_H-M   'P 1'
#
loop_
_entity.id
_entity.type
_entity.pdbx_description
1 polymer ?
#
loop_
_entity_poly.entity_id
_entity_poly.type
_entity_poly.pdbx_seq_one_letter_code
_entity_poly.pdbx_strand_id
1 'polypeptide(L)'
;MRNNFQIVALQEKEFNNLFLMNEEVLKNIGAVKIIANKNPGYPCRVSLKDAEVGEEVILLNYQYHSVNSPYKASGPIFIRKGATTAKLDVNEIPHMLHHRYLSVRGYNADSMIVEARVTEGVNLRENIDEIFDNKEVEYIHILNAKPGCYNCLVNRV
;
A
#
# COMPACT_ATOMS: atom_id res chain seq x y z
N MET A 1 -2.23 -21.50 -10.73
CA MET A 1 -1.69 -20.55 -9.73
C MET A 1 -1.26 -21.37 -8.52
N ARG A 2 -0.07 -21.10 -7.96
CA ARG A 2 0.59 -21.97 -6.97
C ARG A 2 0.16 -21.66 -5.54
N ASN A 3 0.03 -20.38 -5.19
CA ASN A 3 -0.46 -19.93 -3.89
C ASN A 3 -1.65 -18.97 -4.09
N ASN A 4 -2.73 -19.12 -3.32
CA ASN A 4 -3.81 -18.14 -3.31
C ASN A 4 -3.49 -17.02 -2.34
N PHE A 5 -3.82 -15.79 -2.72
CA PHE A 5 -3.61 -14.64 -1.86
C PHE A 5 -4.68 -13.57 -2.04
N GLN A 6 -4.76 -12.69 -1.06
CA GLN A 6 -5.63 -11.52 -1.08
C GLN A 6 -4.79 -10.26 -0.86
N ILE A 7 -4.87 -9.30 -1.79
CA ILE A 7 -4.37 -7.95 -1.55
C ILE A 7 -5.43 -7.18 -0.75
N VAL A 8 -4.98 -6.52 0.32
CA VAL A 8 -5.82 -5.81 1.28
C VAL A 8 -5.52 -4.31 1.23
N ALA A 9 -6.57 -3.52 0.96
CA ALA A 9 -6.52 -2.07 1.01
C ALA A 9 -6.76 -1.53 2.42
N LEU A 10 -6.35 -0.27 2.65
CA LEU A 10 -6.67 0.42 3.91
C LEU A 10 -8.17 0.78 3.97
N GLN A 11 -8.68 0.93 5.19
CA GLN A 11 -10.12 1.14 5.40
C GLN A 11 -10.46 2.63 5.26
N GLU A 12 -11.41 2.97 4.39
CA GLU A 12 -11.83 4.35 4.10
C GLU A 12 -12.22 5.13 5.35
N LYS A 13 -12.86 4.44 6.31
CA LYS A 13 -13.32 5.01 7.59
C LYS A 13 -12.17 5.59 8.44
N GLU A 14 -10.94 5.12 8.25
CA GLU A 14 -9.76 5.66 8.94
C GLU A 14 -9.42 7.09 8.46
N PHE A 15 -9.87 7.47 7.25
CA PHE A 15 -9.40 8.68 6.57
C PHE A 15 -10.51 9.69 6.23
N ASN A 16 -11.79 9.32 6.37
CA ASN A 16 -12.93 10.18 6.02
C ASN A 16 -12.87 11.58 6.65
N ASN A 17 -12.39 11.67 7.90
CA ASN A 17 -12.32 12.94 8.62
C ASN A 17 -11.23 13.88 8.09
N LEU A 18 -10.20 13.38 7.41
CA LEU A 18 -9.09 14.20 6.93
C LEU A 18 -9.56 15.26 5.93
N PHE A 19 -10.54 14.92 5.09
CA PHE A 19 -11.06 15.84 4.07
C PHE A 19 -12.03 16.90 4.60
N LEU A 20 -12.44 16.77 5.87
CA LEU A 20 -13.22 17.78 6.58
C LEU A 20 -12.33 18.82 7.29
N MET A 21 -11.03 18.52 7.43
CA MET A 21 -10.07 19.41 8.07
C MET A 21 -9.63 20.54 7.13
N ASN A 22 -9.41 21.71 7.70
CA ASN A 22 -8.73 22.81 7.00
C ASN A 22 -7.21 22.54 6.91
N GLU A 23 -6.52 23.34 6.10
CA GLU A 23 -5.08 23.14 5.85
C GLU A 23 -4.20 23.32 7.09
N GLU A 24 -4.59 24.20 8.01
CA GLU A 24 -3.84 24.43 9.26
C GLU A 24 -3.88 23.18 10.15
N VAL A 25 -5.06 22.57 10.30
CA VAL A 25 -5.23 21.33 11.06
C VAL A 25 -4.47 20.18 10.40
N LEU A 26 -4.53 20.05 9.07
CA LEU A 26 -3.77 19.04 8.34
C LEU A 26 -2.26 19.20 8.55
N LYS A 27 -1.75 20.44 8.48
CA LYS A 27 -0.34 20.75 8.72
C LYS A 27 0.09 20.36 10.14
N ASN A 28 -0.76 20.59 11.14
CA ASN A 28 -0.46 20.24 12.54
C ASN A 28 -0.33 18.73 12.77
N ILE A 29 -0.95 17.90 11.94
CA ILE A 29 -0.77 16.43 11.97
C ILE A 29 0.25 15.93 10.93
N GLY A 30 1.00 16.84 10.28
CA GLY A 30 1.99 16.50 9.26
C GLY A 30 1.40 16.00 7.94
N ALA A 31 0.14 16.31 7.66
CA ALA A 31 -0.55 15.98 6.42
C ALA A 31 -0.59 17.18 5.46
N VAL A 32 -0.61 16.89 4.16
CA VAL A 32 -0.65 17.91 3.10
C VAL A 32 -1.77 17.58 2.12
N LYS A 33 -2.62 18.57 1.85
CA LYS A 33 -3.62 18.52 0.78
C LYS A 33 -2.98 18.90 -0.55
N ILE A 34 -3.23 18.10 -1.58
CA ILE A 34 -2.66 18.27 -2.92
C ILE A 34 -3.77 18.08 -3.95
N ILE A 35 -3.77 18.90 -4.99
CA ILE A 35 -4.53 18.62 -6.21
C ILE A 35 -3.63 17.83 -7.16
N ALA A 36 -4.05 16.63 -7.54
CA ALA A 36 -3.30 15.77 -8.43
C ALA A 36 -3.08 16.48 -9.78
N ASN A 37 -1.82 16.62 -10.20
CA ASN A 37 -1.45 17.32 -11.43
C ASN A 37 -0.89 16.39 -12.53
N LYS A 38 -0.89 15.09 -12.29
CA LYS A 38 -0.43 14.05 -13.23
C LYS A 38 -1.05 12.69 -12.89
N ASN A 39 -1.17 11.84 -13.89
CA ASN A 39 -1.55 10.43 -13.76
C ASN A 39 -0.63 9.58 -14.67
N PRO A 40 0.07 8.56 -14.16
CA PRO A 40 0.15 8.12 -12.77
C PRO A 40 1.00 9.04 -11.89
N GLY A 41 0.79 8.99 -10.56
CA GLY A 41 1.60 9.80 -9.65
C GLY A 41 1.15 9.81 -8.19
N TYR A 42 -0.14 9.63 -7.94
CA TYR A 42 -0.74 9.75 -6.61
C TYR A 42 -1.49 8.45 -6.24
N PRO A 43 -0.77 7.35 -5.96
CA PRO A 43 -1.38 6.05 -5.70
C PRO A 43 -2.19 6.04 -4.40
N CYS A 44 -3.51 5.86 -4.46
CA CYS A 44 -4.36 5.80 -3.28
C CYS A 44 -4.27 4.46 -2.56
N ARG A 45 -4.14 4.46 -1.23
CA ARG A 45 -4.05 3.23 -0.42
C ARG A 45 -5.39 2.65 0.00
N VAL A 46 -6.48 3.40 -0.21
CA VAL A 46 -7.85 2.97 0.06
C VAL A 46 -8.46 2.34 -1.20
N SER A 47 -8.42 3.05 -2.33
CA SER A 47 -9.00 2.54 -3.59
C SER A 47 -8.04 1.68 -4.43
N LEU A 48 -6.75 1.61 -4.06
CA LEU A 48 -5.68 0.95 -4.81
C LEU A 48 -5.61 1.37 -6.29
N LYS A 49 -5.89 2.65 -6.54
CA LYS A 49 -5.86 3.29 -7.86
C LYS A 49 -5.07 4.59 -7.77
N ASP A 50 -4.43 4.97 -8.86
CA ASP A 50 -3.92 6.33 -9.02
C ASP A 50 -5.05 7.37 -8.96
N ALA A 51 -4.73 8.57 -8.49
CA ALA A 51 -5.63 9.71 -8.62
C ALA A 51 -5.60 10.27 -10.04
N GLU A 52 -6.75 10.72 -10.51
CA GLU A 52 -6.89 11.44 -11.76
C GLU A 52 -6.48 12.91 -11.60
N VAL A 53 -6.07 13.55 -12.70
CA VAL A 53 -5.73 14.97 -12.68
C VAL A 53 -6.94 15.79 -12.24
N GLY A 54 -6.72 16.70 -11.28
CA GLY A 54 -7.76 17.54 -10.67
C GLY A 54 -8.38 16.95 -9.41
N GLU A 55 -8.14 15.68 -9.07
CA GLU A 55 -8.64 15.10 -7.83
C GLU A 55 -7.89 15.62 -6.60
N GLU A 56 -8.62 15.81 -5.50
CA GLU A 56 -8.05 16.16 -4.19
C GLU A 56 -7.51 14.90 -3.51
N VAL A 57 -6.24 14.95 -3.11
CA VAL A 57 -5.56 13.89 -2.36
C VAL A 57 -4.93 14.46 -1.09
N ILE A 58 -4.81 13.62 -0.06
CA ILE A 58 -4.06 13.92 1.16
C ILE A 58 -2.86 13.00 1.23
N LEU A 59 -1.67 13.58 1.41
CA LEU A 59 -0.43 12.91 1.73
C LEU A 59 -0.20 12.98 3.23
N LEU A 60 -0.01 11.85 3.89
CA LEU A 60 0.25 11.79 5.33
C LEU A 60 1.17 10.61 5.67
N ASN A 61 1.80 10.66 6.85
CA ASN A 61 2.49 9.52 7.42
C ASN A 61 1.46 8.56 8.06
N TYR A 62 1.61 7.25 7.79
CA TYR A 62 0.75 6.21 8.34
C TYR A 62 1.58 5.05 8.89
N GLN A 63 1.21 4.57 10.08
CA GLN A 63 1.83 3.41 10.71
C GLN A 63 1.26 2.12 10.13
N TYR A 64 1.74 1.73 8.94
CA TYR A 64 1.27 0.54 8.24
C TYR A 64 1.75 -0.79 8.85
N HIS A 65 2.73 -0.76 9.76
CA HIS A 65 3.23 -1.96 10.42
C HIS A 65 3.38 -1.72 11.92
N SER A 66 2.28 -1.86 12.67
CA SER A 66 2.22 -1.64 14.11
C SER A 66 2.43 -2.94 14.90
N VAL A 67 3.67 -3.42 14.91
CA VAL A 67 4.09 -4.68 15.56
C VAL A 67 5.19 -4.44 16.59
N ASN A 68 5.42 -5.40 17.47
CA ASN A 68 6.57 -5.40 18.39
C ASN A 68 7.77 -6.14 17.78
N SER A 69 8.34 -5.58 16.72
CA SER A 69 9.50 -6.13 15.99
C SER A 69 10.41 -4.97 15.53
N PRO A 70 11.71 -5.21 15.29
CA PRO A 70 12.60 -4.24 14.66
C PRO A 70 12.09 -3.69 13.32
N TYR A 71 11.19 -4.43 12.65
CA TYR A 71 10.57 -4.01 11.40
C TYR A 71 9.27 -3.22 11.57
N LYS A 72 8.90 -2.78 12.79
CA LYS A 72 7.85 -1.80 13.01
C LYS A 72 8.08 -0.59 12.11
N ALA A 73 7.06 -0.16 11.37
CA ALA A 73 7.26 0.82 10.32
C ALA A 73 6.09 1.78 10.14
N SER A 74 6.43 2.97 9.66
CA SER A 74 5.52 4.01 9.22
C SER A 74 6.06 4.63 7.94
N GLY A 75 5.20 5.30 7.18
CA GLY A 75 5.64 5.95 5.94
C GLY A 75 4.54 6.71 5.22
N PRO A 76 4.90 7.47 4.20
CA PRO A 76 3.96 8.30 3.46
C PRO A 76 2.98 7.47 2.63
N ILE A 77 1.69 7.83 2.70
CA ILE A 77 0.62 7.27 1.86
C ILE A 77 -0.21 8.41 1.27
N PHE A 78 -0.77 8.20 0.07
CA PHE A 78 -1.81 9.06 -0.48
C PHE A 78 -3.19 8.46 -0.24
N ILE A 79 -4.14 9.31 0.12
CA ILE A 79 -5.57 9.01 0.17
C ILE A 79 -6.29 9.94 -0.81
N ARG A 80 -7.21 9.41 -1.63
CA ARG A 80 -8.08 10.19 -2.52
C ARG A 80 -9.35 10.59 -1.78
N LYS A 81 -9.85 11.79 -2.03
CA LYS A 81 -11.14 12.24 -1.49
C LYS A 81 -12.27 11.34 -2.00
N GLY A 82 -13.11 10.86 -1.08
CA GLY A 82 -14.24 9.99 -1.43
C GLY A 82 -13.83 8.61 -1.95
N ALA A 83 -12.59 8.17 -1.72
CA ALA A 83 -12.15 6.83 -2.10
C ALA A 83 -12.93 5.77 -1.32
N THR A 84 -13.46 4.79 -2.04
CA THR A 84 -14.03 3.58 -1.43
C THR A 84 -12.94 2.52 -1.24
N THR A 85 -12.96 1.80 -0.12
CA THR A 85 -12.05 0.67 0.12
C THR A 85 -12.18 -0.36 -0.98
N ALA A 86 -11.08 -0.62 -1.68
CA ALA A 86 -11.04 -1.62 -2.74
C ALA A 86 -11.33 -3.02 -2.16
N LYS A 87 -12.23 -3.75 -2.83
CA LYS A 87 -12.51 -5.16 -2.60
C LYS A 87 -12.08 -5.90 -3.84
N LEU A 88 -10.88 -6.47 -3.78
CA LEU A 88 -10.29 -7.22 -4.87
C LEU A 88 -10.69 -8.68 -4.74
N ASP A 89 -10.84 -9.38 -5.86
CA ASP A 89 -11.00 -10.83 -5.87
C ASP A 89 -9.72 -11.53 -5.41
N VAL A 90 -9.83 -12.79 -5.00
CA VAL A 90 -8.66 -13.63 -4.69
C VAL A 90 -7.75 -13.67 -5.92
N ASN A 91 -6.45 -13.46 -5.70
CA ASN A 91 -5.41 -13.37 -6.72
C ASN A 91 -5.46 -12.14 -7.65
N GLU A 92 -6.42 -11.22 -7.46
CA GLU A 92 -6.47 -9.99 -8.24
C GLU A 92 -5.35 -9.03 -7.80
N ILE A 93 -4.60 -8.52 -8.78
CA ILE A 93 -3.57 -7.50 -8.59
C ILE A 93 -4.08 -6.18 -9.17
N PRO A 94 -4.16 -5.09 -8.39
CA PRO A 94 -4.65 -3.82 -8.89
C PRO A 94 -3.67 -3.22 -9.91
N HIS A 95 -4.21 -2.69 -11.01
CA HIS A 95 -3.43 -2.12 -12.12
C HIS A 95 -2.40 -1.06 -11.68
N MET A 96 -2.65 -0.36 -10.57
CA MET A 96 -1.72 0.62 -10.04
C MET A 96 -0.34 -0.01 -9.74
N LEU A 97 -0.29 -1.27 -9.33
CA LEU A 97 0.99 -1.92 -9.00
C LEU A 97 1.80 -2.26 -10.25
N HIS A 98 1.17 -2.57 -11.39
CA HIS A 98 1.85 -3.10 -12.59
C HIS A 98 2.92 -2.18 -13.16
N HIS A 99 2.70 -0.86 -13.15
CA HIS A 99 3.59 0.11 -13.79
C HIS A 99 4.65 0.69 -12.81
N ARG A 100 4.87 0.03 -11.67
CA ARG A 100 5.77 0.50 -10.61
C ARG A 100 6.90 -0.49 -10.34
N TYR A 101 8.04 0.02 -9.89
CA TYR A 101 9.07 -0.78 -9.23
C TYR A 101 8.68 -0.96 -7.76
N LEU A 102 8.63 -2.20 -7.30
CA LEU A 102 8.09 -2.59 -6.01
C LEU A 102 9.16 -3.25 -5.14
N SER A 103 9.14 -2.95 -3.85
CA SER A 103 9.82 -3.74 -2.82
C SER A 103 8.77 -4.64 -2.18
N VAL A 104 8.96 -5.95 -2.32
CA VAL A 104 8.05 -6.98 -1.81
C VAL A 104 8.76 -7.68 -0.66
N ARG A 105 8.17 -7.66 0.53
CA ARG A 105 8.81 -8.12 1.78
C ARG A 105 7.91 -9.14 2.47
N GLY A 106 8.37 -10.38 2.60
CA GLY A 106 7.69 -11.46 3.30
C GLY A 106 8.10 -11.50 4.77
N TYR A 107 7.11 -11.50 5.65
CA TYR A 107 7.26 -11.50 7.11
C TYR A 107 6.82 -12.84 7.68
N ASN A 108 7.54 -13.32 8.70
CA ASN A 108 7.13 -14.49 9.48
C ASN A 108 6.23 -14.12 10.67
N ALA A 109 5.87 -15.11 11.49
CA ALA A 109 5.00 -14.93 12.67
C ALA A 109 5.55 -13.94 13.70
N ASP A 110 6.87 -13.81 13.83
CA ASP A 110 7.53 -12.84 14.70
C ASP A 110 7.68 -11.45 14.05
N SER A 111 7.02 -11.23 12.90
CA SER A 111 7.10 -10.01 12.10
C SER A 111 8.54 -9.67 11.68
N MET A 112 9.37 -10.69 11.46
CA MET A 112 10.72 -10.57 10.90
C MET A 112 10.68 -10.78 9.39
N ILE A 113 11.42 -9.97 8.63
CA ILE A 113 11.57 -10.18 7.20
C ILE A 113 12.43 -11.43 6.99
N VAL A 114 11.87 -12.45 6.34
CA VAL A 114 12.56 -13.69 5.96
C VAL A 114 12.74 -13.82 4.46
N GLU A 115 11.97 -13.07 3.67
CA GLU A 115 12.07 -12.99 2.21
C GLU A 115 11.95 -11.54 1.75
N ALA A 116 12.72 -11.15 0.74
CA ALA A 116 12.59 -9.84 0.11
C ALA A 116 13.00 -9.85 -1.36
N ARG A 117 12.27 -9.07 -2.17
CA ARG A 117 12.54 -8.88 -3.60
C ARG A 117 12.36 -7.40 -3.97
N VAL A 118 13.09 -6.97 -5.01
CA VAL A 118 12.77 -5.76 -5.77
C VAL A 118 12.37 -6.22 -7.17
N THR A 119 11.20 -5.79 -7.65
CA THR A 119 10.64 -6.30 -8.92
C THR A 119 9.84 -5.22 -9.65
N GLU A 120 9.67 -5.40 -10.95
CA GLU A 120 8.69 -4.66 -11.72
C GLU A 120 7.29 -5.21 -11.45
N GLY A 121 6.29 -4.33 -11.39
CA GLY A 121 4.93 -4.69 -11.04
C GLY A 121 4.29 -5.72 -11.97
N VAL A 122 4.72 -5.79 -13.23
CA VAL A 122 4.30 -6.83 -14.19
C VAL A 122 4.67 -8.24 -13.74
N ASN A 123 5.72 -8.39 -12.93
CA ASN A 123 6.21 -9.68 -12.41
C ASN A 123 5.70 -9.95 -10.98
N LEU A 124 4.81 -9.10 -10.44
CA LEU A 124 4.41 -9.16 -9.04
C LEU A 124 3.73 -10.49 -8.67
N ARG A 125 2.92 -11.06 -9.56
CA ARG A 125 2.24 -12.34 -9.33
C ARG A 125 3.23 -13.46 -9.04
N GLU A 126 4.23 -13.62 -9.90
CA GLU A 126 5.27 -14.64 -9.77
C GLU A 126 6.09 -14.42 -8.49
N ASN A 127 6.45 -13.17 -8.19
CA ASN A 127 7.19 -12.85 -6.96
C ASN A 127 6.40 -13.17 -5.69
N ILE A 128 5.08 -12.92 -5.68
CA ILE A 128 4.23 -13.30 -4.54
C ILE A 128 4.19 -14.82 -4.39
N ASP A 129 4.04 -15.56 -5.50
CA ASP A 129 4.04 -17.03 -5.48
C ASP A 129 5.36 -17.58 -4.93
N GLU A 130 6.50 -17.10 -5.40
CA GLU A 130 7.82 -17.54 -4.93
C GLU A 130 8.07 -17.23 -3.44
N ILE A 131 7.73 -16.02 -3.00
CA ILE A 131 7.88 -15.64 -1.58
C ILE A 131 6.99 -16.54 -0.71
N PHE A 132 5.78 -16.84 -1.17
CA PHE A 132 4.86 -17.70 -0.45
C PHE A 132 5.16 -19.21 -0.56
N ASP A 133 6.09 -19.64 -1.41
CA ASP A 133 6.63 -20.99 -1.38
C ASP A 133 7.43 -21.24 -0.09
N ASN A 134 8.07 -20.20 0.46
CA ASN A 134 8.60 -20.23 1.81
C ASN A 134 7.42 -20.22 2.81
N LYS A 135 7.23 -21.34 3.53
CA LYS A 135 6.12 -21.54 4.46
C LYS A 135 6.28 -20.77 5.77
N GLU A 136 7.46 -20.22 6.06
CA GLU A 136 7.65 -19.32 7.20
C GLU A 136 7.04 -17.94 6.96
N VAL A 137 6.78 -17.56 5.70
CA VAL A 137 6.14 -16.28 5.37
C VAL A 137 4.63 -16.34 5.66
N GLU A 138 4.17 -15.55 6.61
CA GLU A 138 2.76 -15.39 6.99
C GLU A 138 2.04 -14.33 6.13
N TYR A 139 2.72 -13.21 5.87
CA TYR A 139 2.17 -12.11 5.08
C TYR A 139 3.26 -11.33 4.35
N ILE A 140 2.85 -10.54 3.36
CA ILE A 140 3.75 -9.72 2.55
C ILE A 140 3.33 -8.25 2.63
N HIS A 141 4.29 -7.34 2.76
CA HIS A 141 4.08 -5.94 2.43
C HIS A 141 4.64 -5.61 1.05
N ILE A 142 3.86 -4.85 0.29
CA ILE A 142 4.29 -4.24 -0.97
C ILE A 142 4.52 -2.75 -0.73
N LEU A 143 5.70 -2.27 -1.09
CA LEU A 143 6.09 -0.87 -1.05
C LEU A 143 6.56 -0.43 -2.44
N ASN A 144 6.56 0.88 -2.71
CA ASN A 144 7.22 1.43 -3.89
C ASN A 144 8.74 1.42 -3.66
N ALA A 145 9.50 0.76 -4.53
CA ALA A 145 10.95 0.56 -4.34
C ALA A 145 11.72 1.89 -4.32
N LYS A 146 11.36 2.83 -5.21
CA LYS A 146 12.06 4.12 -5.35
C LYS A 146 11.80 5.07 -4.16
N PRO A 147 10.54 5.47 -3.87
CA PRO A 147 10.27 6.40 -2.76
C PRO A 147 10.08 5.72 -1.39
N GLY A 148 10.03 4.38 -1.32
CA GLY A 148 9.85 3.64 -0.06
C GLY A 148 8.44 3.68 0.54
N CYS A 149 7.47 4.31 -0.12
CA CYS A 149 6.09 4.43 0.37
C CYS A 149 5.39 3.06 0.41
N TYR A 150 4.68 2.75 1.50
CA TYR A 150 3.81 1.57 1.60
C TYR A 150 2.69 1.59 0.54
N ASN A 151 2.32 0.45 -0.04
CA ASN A 151 1.16 0.32 -0.92
C ASN A 151 0.04 -0.51 -0.28
N CYS A 152 0.31 -1.76 0.07
CA CYS A 152 -0.72 -2.68 0.57
C CYS A 152 -0.12 -3.91 1.26
N LEU A 153 -0.98 -4.62 1.99
CA LEU A 153 -0.74 -5.92 2.60
C LEU A 153 -1.21 -7.02 1.65
N VAL A 154 -0.51 -8.14 1.65
CA VAL A 154 -0.93 -9.37 0.98
C VAL A 154 -0.99 -10.48 2.01
N ASN A 155 -2.15 -11.10 2.14
CA ASN A 155 -2.39 -12.25 3.01
C ASN A 155 -2.53 -13.51 2.18
N ARG A 156 -2.17 -14.66 2.77
CA ARG A 156 -2.57 -15.97 2.24
C ARG A 156 -4.09 -16.14 2.36
N VAL A 157 -4.65 -16.99 1.50
CA VAL A 157 -6.05 -17.42 1.51
C VAL A 157 -6.13 -18.92 1.71
#